data_AF-A0AAW1JJ80-F1
#
_entry.id   AF-A0AAW1JJ80-F1
#
_cell.length_a   1.000
_cell.length_b   1.000
_cell.length_c   1.000
_cell.angle_alpha   90.00
_cell.angle_beta   90.00
_cell.angle_gamma   90.00
#
_symmetry.space_group_name_H-M   'P 1'
#
loop_
_entity.id
_entity.type
_entity.pdbx_description
1 polymer ?
#
loop_
_entity_poly.entity_id
_entity_poly.type
_entity_poly.pdbx_seq_one_letter_code
_entity_poly.pdbx_strand_id
1 'polypeptide(L)'
;MPRIVWDVQRIREQRLIEKLKQRQERTGSNSRMDEQSEPVQSLWPSADEIKALEICDTLPVSAFGCPIAKLQSSEFNLPWFNHQNNTLRRATIRKCNTRRRGTKR
;
A
#
# COMPACT_ATOMS: atom_id res chain seq x y z
N MET A 1 -19.72 33.46 1.21
CA MET A 1 -20.80 32.47 1.10
C MET A 1 -20.57 31.58 -0.13
N PRO A 2 -19.81 30.48 -0.03
CA PRO A 2 -19.37 29.68 -1.19
C PRO A 2 -20.45 28.71 -1.71
N ARG A 3 -21.74 28.98 -1.44
CA ARG A 3 -22.86 28.04 -1.68
C ARG A 3 -22.95 27.58 -3.14
N ILE A 4 -22.70 28.50 -4.07
CA ILE A 4 -22.83 28.26 -5.52
C ILE A 4 -21.75 27.31 -6.05
N VAL A 5 -20.52 27.41 -5.54
CA VAL A 5 -19.40 26.54 -5.99
C VAL A 5 -19.61 25.10 -5.51
N TRP A 6 -20.06 24.94 -4.27
CA TRP A 6 -20.40 23.62 -3.71
C TRP A 6 -21.62 23.00 -4.38
N ASP A 7 -22.64 23.79 -4.73
CA ASP A 7 -23.82 23.30 -5.43
C ASP A 7 -23.45 22.85 -6.87
N VAL A 8 -22.61 23.61 -7.59
CA VAL A 8 -22.10 23.20 -8.92
C VAL A 8 -21.29 21.90 -8.83
N GLN A 9 -20.41 21.79 -7.83
CA GLN A 9 -19.62 20.57 -7.61
C GLN A 9 -20.53 19.36 -7.33
N ARG A 10 -21.50 19.54 -6.43
CA ARG A 10 -22.48 18.51 -6.08
C ARG A 10 -23.32 18.09 -7.29
N ILE A 11 -23.76 19.03 -8.13
CA ILE A 11 -24.50 18.74 -9.38
C ILE A 11 -23.63 17.90 -10.34
N ARG A 12 -22.34 18.22 -10.48
CA ARG A 12 -21.42 17.43 -11.34
C ARG A 12 -21.23 16.02 -10.81
N GLU A 13 -21.05 15.87 -9.50
CA GLU A 13 -20.91 14.58 -8.83
C GLU A 13 -22.19 13.74 -8.94
N GLN A 14 -23.36 14.34 -8.71
CA GLN A 14 -24.66 13.67 -8.86
C GLN A 14 -24.88 13.17 -10.30
N ARG A 15 -24.56 13.99 -11.32
CA ARG A 15 -24.66 13.57 -12.73
C ARG A 15 -23.73 12.41 -13.07
N LEU A 16 -22.53 12.37 -12.48
CA LEU A 16 -21.61 11.26 -12.69
C LEU A 16 -22.17 9.96 -12.10
N ILE A 17 -22.68 10.02 -10.86
CA ILE A 17 -23.27 8.87 -10.16
C ILE A 17 -24.50 8.35 -10.91
N GLU A 18 -25.40 9.24 -11.33
CA GLU A 18 -26.62 8.87 -12.07
C GLU A 18 -26.27 8.21 -13.42
N LYS A 19 -25.28 8.75 -14.14
CA LYS A 19 -24.79 8.15 -15.40
C LYS A 19 -24.19 6.75 -15.18
N LEU A 20 -23.45 6.55 -14.09
CA LEU A 20 -22.89 5.24 -13.74
C LEU A 20 -23.98 4.23 -13.39
N LYS A 21 -24.98 4.63 -12.59
CA LYS A 21 -26.16 3.79 -12.28
C LYS A 21 -26.93 3.37 -13.53
N GLN A 22 -27.18 4.32 -14.44
CA GLN A 22 -27.87 4.02 -15.69
C GLN A 22 -27.07 3.05 -16.59
N ARG A 23 -25.73 3.11 -16.54
CA ARG A 23 -24.87 2.13 -17.23
C ARG A 23 -24.96 0.75 -16.56
N GLN A 24 -24.96 0.68 -15.23
CA GLN A 24 -25.13 -0.57 -14.50
C GLN A 24 -26.49 -1.22 -14.79
N GLU A 25 -27.58 -0.46 -14.82
CA GLU A 25 -28.92 -0.99 -15.12
C GLU A 25 -29.02 -1.51 -16.57
N ARG A 26 -28.46 -0.78 -17.55
CA ARG A 26 -28.43 -1.21 -18.96
C ARG A 26 -27.47 -2.37 -19.24
N THR A 27 -26.37 -2.46 -18.51
CA THR A 27 -25.43 -3.58 -18.61
C THR A 27 -25.93 -4.80 -17.84
N GLY A 28 -26.64 -4.60 -16.73
CA GLY A 28 -27.29 -5.66 -15.96
C GLY A 28 -28.36 -6.42 -16.76
N SER A 29 -29.12 -5.74 -17.63
CA SER A 29 -30.14 -6.41 -18.44
C SER A 29 -29.58 -7.38 -19.51
N ASN A 30 -28.32 -7.21 -19.91
CA ASN A 30 -27.66 -8.07 -20.90
C ASN A 30 -26.68 -9.07 -20.29
N SER A 31 -26.50 -9.07 -18.97
CA SER A 31 -25.65 -10.02 -18.23
C SER A 31 -26.50 -10.95 -17.37
N ARG A 32 -27.41 -11.69 -18.00
CA ARG A 32 -28.10 -12.84 -17.37
C ARG A 32 -27.16 -13.98 -16.96
N MET A 33 -25.85 -13.81 -17.14
CA MET A 33 -24.82 -14.76 -16.71
C MET A 33 -24.31 -14.47 -15.28
N ASP A 34 -24.62 -13.31 -14.69
CA ASP A 34 -24.11 -12.95 -13.35
C ASP A 34 -25.17 -13.07 -12.24
N GLU A 35 -26.46 -13.14 -12.60
CA GLU A 35 -27.60 -13.33 -11.68
C GLU A 35 -27.69 -14.75 -11.07
N GLN A 36 -26.81 -15.68 -11.47
CA GLN A 36 -26.69 -17.00 -10.84
C GLN A 36 -25.54 -17.10 -9.84
N SER A 37 -24.73 -16.04 -9.70
CA SER A 37 -23.83 -15.97 -8.55
C SER A 37 -24.66 -15.50 -7.36
N GLU A 38 -25.05 -16.45 -6.50
CA GLU A 38 -25.63 -16.11 -5.20
C GLU A 38 -24.77 -15.02 -4.55
N PRO A 39 -25.38 -13.93 -4.05
CA PRO A 39 -24.62 -12.84 -3.46
C PRO A 39 -23.73 -13.42 -2.36
N VAL A 40 -22.43 -13.07 -2.36
CA VAL A 40 -21.47 -13.60 -1.39
C VAL A 40 -22.00 -13.38 0.03
N GLN A 41 -22.52 -14.44 0.63
CA GLN A 41 -23.17 -14.37 1.95
C GLN A 41 -22.15 -14.29 3.08
N SER A 42 -20.90 -14.70 2.82
CA SER A 42 -19.82 -14.74 3.79
C SER A 42 -18.46 -14.60 3.09
N LEU A 43 -17.54 -13.86 3.72
CA LEU A 43 -16.12 -13.82 3.35
C LEU A 43 -15.31 -14.93 4.06
N TRP A 44 -15.97 -15.72 4.90
CA TRP A 44 -15.35 -16.85 5.59
C TRP A 44 -15.41 -18.10 4.69
N PRO A 45 -14.34 -18.91 4.67
CA PRO A 45 -14.32 -20.17 3.93
C PRO A 45 -15.40 -21.14 4.43
N SER A 46 -15.87 -22.01 3.54
CA SER A 46 -16.85 -23.04 3.90
C SER A 46 -16.24 -24.06 4.86
N ALA A 47 -17.06 -24.67 5.72
CA ALA A 47 -16.60 -25.76 6.59
C ALA A 47 -16.04 -26.95 5.78
N ASP A 48 -16.55 -27.17 4.57
CA ASP A 48 -16.07 -28.21 3.66
C ASP A 48 -14.68 -27.90 3.07
N GLU A 49 -14.22 -26.66 3.14
CA GLU A 49 -12.90 -26.22 2.64
C GLU A 49 -11.78 -26.37 3.70
N ILE A 50 -12.11 -26.83 4.90
CA ILE A 50 -11.15 -27.03 5.98
C ILE A 50 -10.23 -28.20 5.62
N LYS A 51 -8.97 -27.91 5.31
CA LYS A 51 -7.97 -28.93 4.90
C LYS A 51 -7.35 -29.69 6.07
N ALA A 52 -7.15 -29.02 7.21
CA ALA A 52 -6.49 -29.61 8.36
C ALA A 52 -6.91 -28.88 9.65
N LEU A 53 -6.95 -29.62 10.76
CA LEU A 53 -7.02 -29.10 12.11
C LEU A 53 -5.62 -29.16 12.71
N GLU A 54 -4.99 -28.00 12.90
CA GLU A 54 -3.69 -27.91 13.56
C GLU A 54 -3.88 -27.52 15.02
N ILE A 55 -3.39 -28.37 15.93
CA ILE A 55 -3.33 -28.09 17.36
C ILE A 55 -1.90 -27.62 17.64
N CYS A 56 -1.73 -26.32 17.86
CA CYS A 56 -0.44 -25.75 18.25
C CYS A 56 -0.43 -25.46 19.75
N ASP A 57 0.54 -26.02 20.47
CA ASP A 57 0.75 -25.74 21.91
C ASP A 57 1.25 -24.31 22.16
N THR A 58 1.65 -23.61 21.10
CA THR A 58 2.16 -22.24 21.16
C THR A 58 1.47 -21.37 20.13
N LEU A 59 1.04 -20.17 20.54
CA LEU A 59 0.39 -19.21 19.64
C LEU A 59 1.45 -18.41 18.86
N PRO A 60 1.47 -18.45 17.52
CA PRO A 60 2.45 -17.71 16.75
C PRO A 60 2.17 -16.21 16.83
N VAL A 61 3.24 -15.41 16.79
CA VAL A 61 3.10 -13.96 16.60
C VAL A 61 2.71 -13.72 15.14
N SER A 62 1.57 -13.08 14.90
CA SER A 62 1.03 -12.84 13.56
C SER A 62 0.94 -11.35 13.21
N ALA A 63 1.10 -11.03 11.93
CA ALA A 63 0.79 -9.72 11.35
C ALA A 63 -0.03 -9.91 10.06
N PHE A 64 -1.03 -9.07 9.83
CA PHE A 64 -1.92 -9.14 8.65
C PHE A 64 -2.60 -10.51 8.44
N GLY A 65 -2.87 -11.25 9.51
CA GLY A 65 -3.46 -12.59 9.43
C GLY A 65 -2.48 -13.71 9.07
N CYS A 66 -1.17 -13.43 8.97
CA CYS A 66 -0.14 -14.41 8.71
C CYS A 66 0.90 -14.48 9.85
N PRO A 67 1.46 -15.66 10.18
CA PRO A 67 2.58 -15.78 11.11
C PRO A 67 3.80 -14.98 10.65
N ILE A 68 4.46 -14.27 11.58
CA ILE A 68 5.68 -13.50 11.28
C ILE A 68 6.85 -14.46 11.09
N ALA A 69 7.55 -14.33 9.95
CA ALA A 69 8.75 -15.11 9.67
C ALA A 69 9.94 -14.66 10.56
N LYS A 70 10.84 -15.60 10.88
CA LYS A 70 12.08 -15.30 11.60
C LYS A 70 13.08 -14.62 10.64
N LEU A 71 13.39 -13.36 10.89
CA LEU A 71 14.38 -12.60 10.14
C LEU A 71 15.76 -12.68 10.82
N GLN A 72 16.82 -12.78 10.02
CA GLN A 72 18.20 -12.64 10.53
C GLN A 72 18.46 -11.17 10.86
N SER A 73 19.22 -10.92 11.93
CA SER A 73 19.62 -9.56 12.29
C SER A 73 20.47 -8.95 11.17
N SER A 74 20.06 -7.78 10.67
CA SER A 74 20.76 -7.03 9.63
C SER A 74 20.53 -5.54 9.83
N GLU A 75 21.48 -4.73 9.39
CA GLU A 75 21.31 -3.28 9.36
C GLU A 75 20.34 -2.87 8.25
N PHE A 76 19.52 -1.86 8.53
CA PHE A 76 18.61 -1.30 7.54
C PHE A 76 19.37 -0.63 6.40
N ASN A 77 19.02 -0.98 5.17
CA ASN A 77 19.58 -0.38 3.98
C ASN A 77 18.47 -0.06 2.98
N LEU A 78 18.58 1.10 2.33
CA LEU A 78 17.65 1.45 1.26
C LEU A 78 17.96 0.61 0.02
N PRO A 79 16.95 -0.02 -0.62
CA PRO A 79 17.18 -0.88 -1.78
C PRO A 79 17.90 -0.20 -2.94
N TRP A 80 17.72 1.11 -3.09
CA TRP A 80 18.35 1.93 -4.13
C TRP A 80 19.69 2.55 -3.70
N PHE A 81 20.11 2.39 -2.44
CA PHE A 81 21.35 2.96 -1.93
C PHE A 81 22.46 1.92 -1.95
N ASN A 82 23.18 1.86 -3.07
CA ASN A 82 24.33 0.98 -3.23
C ASN A 82 25.58 1.57 -2.53
N HIS A 83 25.94 1.03 -1.36
CA HIS A 83 27.15 1.43 -0.61
C HIS A 83 28.45 1.30 -1.42
N GLN A 84 28.47 0.37 -2.39
CA GLN A 84 29.61 0.13 -3.29
C GLN A 84 30.06 1.40 -4.05
N ASN A 85 29.10 2.26 -4.43
CA ASN A 85 29.39 3.44 -5.26
C ASN A 85 29.76 4.69 -4.43
N ASN A 86 29.52 4.66 -3.12
CA ASN A 86 29.66 5.84 -2.25
C ASN A 86 31.01 5.89 -1.52
N THR A 87 31.70 4.74 -1.36
CA THR A 87 33.07 4.69 -0.82
C THR A 87 34.07 5.42 -1.72
N LEU A 88 33.89 5.34 -3.05
CA LEU A 88 34.71 6.07 -4.03
C LEU A 88 34.50 7.59 -3.97
N ARG A 89 33.27 8.05 -3.70
CA ARG A 89 32.96 9.49 -3.59
C ARG A 89 33.48 10.15 -2.31
N ARG A 90 33.73 9.37 -1.25
CA ARG A 90 34.25 9.89 0.01
C ARG A 90 35.77 10.11 0.02
N ALA A 91 36.50 9.45 -0.89
CA ALA A 91 37.95 9.60 -1.03
C ALA A 91 38.36 10.93 -1.72
N THR A 92 37.48 11.54 -2.52
CA THR A 92 37.79 12.76 -3.29
C THR A 92 37.55 14.07 -2.53
N ILE A 93 36.83 14.05 -1.41
CA ILE A 93 36.48 15.26 -0.63
C ILE A 93 37.49 15.58 0.49
N ARG A 94 38.47 14.69 0.76
CA ARG A 94 39.44 14.86 1.87
C ARG A 94 40.82 15.39 1.47
N LYS A 95 40.93 16.29 0.47
CA LYS A 95 42.17 17.04 0.21
C LYS A 95 41.89 18.52 -0.06
N CYS A 96 42.67 19.36 0.65
CA CYS A 96 42.66 20.84 0.76
C CYS A 96 41.54 21.40 1.68
N ASN A 97 41.80 22.19 2.73
CA ASN A 97 42.92 23.06 3.03
C ASN A 97 43.42 22.90 4.48
N THR A 98 44.72 22.67 4.61
CA THR A 98 45.47 22.93 5.83
C THR A 98 45.99 24.38 5.79
N ARG A 99 45.92 25.05 6.96
CA ARG A 99 46.77 26.18 7.42
C ARG A 99 46.53 27.59 6.82
N ARG A 100 46.15 28.51 7.72
CA ARG A 100 46.89 29.74 8.13
C ARG A 100 46.14 30.34 9.32
N ARG A 101 46.52 30.00 10.57
CA ARG A 101 47.40 30.77 11.49
C ARG A 101 46.96 32.25 11.57
N GLY A 102 46.36 32.63 12.71
CA GLY A 102 45.82 33.97 12.93
C GLY A 102 46.88 35.03 13.14
N THR A 103 46.45 36.28 13.25
CA THR A 103 47.01 37.31 14.14
C THR A 103 45.93 38.34 14.41
N LYS A 104 45.92 38.80 15.66
CA LYS A 104 45.04 39.76 16.32
C LYS A 104 45.54 41.19 16.05
N ARG A 105 44.63 42.14 15.82
CA ARG A 105 44.55 43.51 16.39
C ARG A 105 43.69 44.40 15.51
#